data_AF-A0AA88WC78-F1
#
_entry.id   AF-A0AA88WC78-F1
#
_cell.length_a   1.000
_cell.length_b   1.000
_cell.length_c   1.000
_cell.angle_alpha   90.00
_cell.angle_beta   90.00
_cell.angle_gamma   90.00
#
_symmetry.space_group_name_H-M   'P 1'
#
loop_
_entity.id
_entity.type
_entity.pdbx_description
1 polymer ?
#
loop_
_entity_poly.entity_id
_entity_poly.type
_entity_poly.pdbx_seq_one_letter_code
_entity_poly.pdbx_strand_id
1 'polypeptide(L)'
;MTDNSSSIVSALARSDDPAWAHGKVVAGKRNNTICIRCDKHLKMHLVGFTGQVEACIKAPHDVRWQMKQLLKGNQKEKARKEKLNVDIGFDDDSEYIAVSAESIGNARKNKGKEVVVANKRKKLHIGGTMLINVPFNAAHSKYYQPMFDTVLAVGSGFKAPSFHDLRGNLLRTLVDEITVYLDNFRPIWELYGCSVMSDGWSNHRQEPVINFLKGAMLLKSIDASSLTKDADMLYTIFDQVVQLIGPNYIVQFITDNEAAYKAAGKRLKMEYGFF
;
A
#
# COMPACT_ATOMS: atom_id res chain seq x y z
N MET A 1 -47.98 25.90 13.98
CA MET A 1 -47.93 25.24 12.66
C MET A 1 -46.82 25.91 11.86
N THR A 2 -45.71 25.18 11.74
CA THR A 2 -44.78 25.12 10.60
C THR A 2 -44.19 26.42 10.03
N ASP A 3 -42.91 26.63 10.36
CA ASP A 3 -41.75 26.74 9.46
C ASP A 3 -41.74 27.82 8.36
N ASN A 4 -40.88 28.84 8.46
CA ASN A 4 -39.42 28.73 8.26
C ASN A 4 -38.82 30.13 7.99
N SER A 5 -38.19 30.71 9.00
CA SER A 5 -37.21 31.77 8.85
C SER A 5 -35.87 31.15 8.41
N SER A 6 -35.34 31.51 7.24
CA SER A 6 -33.92 31.87 7.05
C SER A 6 -33.54 31.99 5.57
N SER A 7 -32.98 33.15 5.24
CA SER A 7 -31.78 33.31 4.41
C SER A 7 -31.20 32.03 3.79
N ILE A 8 -31.15 31.97 2.45
CA ILE A 8 -30.03 31.29 1.77
C ILE A 8 -29.09 32.38 1.26
N VAL A 9 -28.39 32.95 2.23
CA VAL A 9 -27.03 33.46 2.03
C VAL A 9 -26.20 32.31 1.44
N SER A 10 -25.45 32.64 0.38
CA SER A 10 -24.23 31.97 -0.05
C SER A 10 -24.20 30.43 -0.08
N ALA A 11 -24.51 29.83 -1.24
CA ALA A 11 -23.85 28.59 -1.63
C ALA A 11 -22.53 28.92 -2.36
N LEU A 12 -21.70 29.71 -1.68
CA LEU A 12 -20.29 29.84 -1.97
C LEU A 12 -19.60 28.57 -1.46
N ALA A 13 -19.68 27.48 -2.21
CA ALA A 13 -18.66 26.44 -2.15
C ALA A 13 -17.67 26.73 -3.29
N ARG A 14 -16.89 27.79 -3.08
CA ARG A 14 -15.62 28.02 -3.78
C ARG A 14 -14.80 26.75 -3.60
N SER A 15 -14.61 25.95 -4.65
CA SER A 15 -13.35 25.24 -4.70
C SER A 15 -12.30 26.31 -4.99
N ASP A 16 -11.17 26.29 -4.30
CA ASP A 16 -10.00 27.15 -4.57
C ASP A 16 -9.36 26.89 -5.95
N ASP A 17 -10.10 26.21 -6.83
CA ASP A 17 -9.75 25.93 -8.20
C ASP A 17 -9.83 27.24 -9.01
N PRO A 18 -8.70 27.81 -9.44
CA PRO A 18 -8.67 29.04 -10.21
C PRO A 18 -9.38 28.89 -11.56
N ALA A 19 -9.74 27.67 -12.00
CA ALA A 19 -10.50 27.43 -13.22
C ALA A 19 -11.86 28.14 -13.21
N TRP A 20 -12.46 28.36 -12.04
CA TRP A 20 -13.72 29.08 -11.89
C TRP A 20 -13.63 30.56 -12.28
N ALA A 21 -12.43 31.17 -12.20
CA ALA A 21 -12.21 32.55 -12.67
C ALA A 21 -12.29 32.69 -14.21
N HIS A 22 -12.33 31.57 -14.93
CA HIS A 22 -12.36 31.53 -16.39
C HIS A 22 -13.66 30.93 -16.96
N GLY A 23 -14.66 30.69 -16.10
CA GLY A 23 -15.94 30.10 -16.44
C GLY A 23 -17.14 30.98 -16.10
N LYS A 24 -18.18 30.95 -16.94
CA LYS A 24 -19.51 31.50 -16.63
C LYS A 24 -20.55 30.39 -16.55
N VAL A 25 -21.48 30.49 -15.60
CA VAL A 25 -22.57 29.52 -15.41
C VAL A 25 -23.75 29.92 -16.29
N VAL A 26 -24.26 28.99 -17.10
CA VAL A 26 -25.51 29.18 -17.86
C VAL A 26 -26.67 28.54 -17.10
N ALA A 27 -27.70 29.32 -16.79
CA ALA A 27 -28.88 28.84 -16.06
C ALA A 27 -29.71 27.85 -16.89
N GLY A 28 -30.22 26.79 -16.25
CA GLY A 28 -31.23 25.89 -16.84
C GLY A 28 -30.84 24.42 -17.06
N LYS A 29 -29.59 24.00 -16.85
CA LYS A 29 -29.20 22.56 -16.81
C LYS A 29 -28.05 22.31 -15.81
N ARG A 30 -28.00 21.11 -15.22
CA ARG A 30 -26.87 20.67 -14.35
C ARG A 30 -25.57 20.60 -15.18
N ASN A 31 -24.46 21.11 -14.63
CA ASN A 31 -23.10 21.12 -15.22
C ASN A 31 -22.87 22.01 -16.47
N ASN A 32 -23.31 23.27 -16.47
CA ASN A 32 -23.19 24.18 -17.63
C ASN A 32 -22.19 25.34 -17.45
N THR A 33 -21.01 25.08 -16.90
CA THR A 33 -19.94 26.10 -16.86
C THR A 33 -19.20 26.13 -18.20
N ILE A 34 -19.22 27.28 -18.88
CA ILE A 34 -18.58 27.48 -20.18
C ILE A 34 -17.43 28.50 -20.09
N CYS A 35 -16.40 28.29 -20.91
CA CYS A 35 -15.22 29.13 -20.97
C CYS A 35 -15.58 30.53 -21.47
N ILE A 36 -15.23 31.55 -20.71
CA ILE A 36 -15.56 32.95 -21.03
C ILE A 36 -14.91 33.42 -22.35
N ARG A 37 -13.83 32.77 -22.79
CA ARG A 37 -13.03 33.19 -23.97
C ARG A 37 -13.48 32.55 -25.30
N CYS A 38 -14.24 31.47 -25.25
CA CYS A 38 -14.62 30.72 -26.47
C CYS A 38 -15.95 29.95 -26.36
N ASP A 39 -16.71 30.13 -25.28
CA ASP A 39 -18.03 29.54 -25.03
C ASP A 39 -18.09 27.99 -25.12
N LYS A 40 -16.95 27.31 -24.99
CA LYS A 40 -16.84 25.84 -24.92
C LYS A 40 -16.89 25.36 -23.47
N HIS A 41 -17.32 24.11 -23.24
CA HIS A 41 -17.48 23.52 -21.90
C HIS A 41 -16.16 23.56 -21.09
N LEU A 42 -16.22 24.13 -19.88
CA LEU A 42 -15.03 24.61 -19.15
C LEU A 42 -14.13 23.49 -18.65
N LYS A 43 -14.71 22.44 -18.05
CA LYS A 43 -14.01 21.53 -17.11
C LYS A 43 -12.81 20.81 -17.73
N MET A 44 -12.79 20.62 -19.06
CA MET A 44 -11.72 19.90 -19.77
C MET A 44 -11.02 20.75 -20.85
N HIS A 45 -11.61 21.87 -21.29
CA HIS A 45 -11.11 22.67 -22.41
C HIS A 45 -9.89 23.54 -22.07
N LEU A 46 -9.78 24.03 -20.82
CA LEU A 46 -8.63 24.85 -20.43
C LEU A 46 -7.32 24.05 -20.30
N VAL A 47 -7.42 22.73 -20.14
CA VAL A 47 -6.28 21.85 -19.81
C VAL A 47 -5.88 20.94 -20.98
N GLY A 48 -6.80 20.55 -21.87
CA GLY A 48 -6.50 19.68 -23.01
C GLY A 48 -6.03 18.27 -22.62
N PHE A 49 -6.60 17.70 -21.55
CA PHE A 49 -6.03 16.52 -20.89
C PHE A 49 -6.44 15.17 -21.47
N THR A 50 -7.59 15.07 -22.12
CA THR A 50 -7.97 13.83 -22.83
C THR A 50 -7.85 14.12 -24.31
N GLY A 51 -7.26 13.21 -25.09
CA GLY A 51 -7.12 13.33 -26.55
C GLY A 51 -8.44 13.40 -27.34
N GLN A 52 -9.53 13.79 -26.68
CA GLN A 52 -10.87 14.04 -27.19
C GLN A 52 -11.25 15.53 -27.18
N VAL A 53 -10.52 16.42 -26.47
CA VAL A 53 -10.82 17.87 -26.45
C VAL A 53 -9.54 18.71 -26.51
N GLU A 54 -9.41 19.53 -27.55
CA GLU A 54 -8.27 20.41 -27.78
C GLU A 54 -8.24 21.58 -26.78
N ALA A 55 -7.03 21.94 -26.32
CA ALA A 55 -6.82 23.03 -25.36
C ALA A 55 -7.25 24.39 -25.91
N CYS A 56 -7.69 25.30 -25.03
CA CYS A 56 -8.07 26.65 -25.45
C CYS A 56 -6.89 27.43 -26.03
N ILE A 57 -6.90 27.66 -27.35
CA ILE A 57 -5.90 28.47 -28.06
C ILE A 57 -5.98 29.95 -27.64
N LYS A 58 -7.17 30.42 -27.26
CA LYS A 58 -7.42 31.80 -26.79
C LYS A 58 -7.04 32.03 -25.32
N ALA A 59 -6.65 31.00 -24.59
CA ALA A 59 -6.18 31.17 -23.22
C ALA A 59 -4.68 31.57 -23.20
N PRO A 60 -4.30 32.64 -22.50
CA PRO A 60 -2.91 33.02 -22.28
C PRO A 60 -2.06 31.86 -21.73
N HIS A 61 -0.78 31.85 -22.09
CA HIS A 61 0.12 30.73 -21.81
C HIS A 61 0.35 30.51 -20.30
N ASP A 62 0.46 31.59 -19.54
CA ASP A 62 0.50 31.65 -18.08
C ASP A 62 -0.72 30.98 -17.43
N VAL A 63 -1.93 31.24 -17.93
CA VAL A 63 -3.17 30.61 -17.44
C VAL A 63 -3.15 29.10 -17.71
N ARG A 64 -2.71 28.69 -18.89
CA ARG A 64 -2.57 27.26 -19.24
C ARG A 64 -1.51 26.57 -18.37
N TRP A 65 -0.42 27.27 -18.05
CA TRP A 65 0.65 26.76 -17.21
C TRP A 65 0.21 26.60 -15.74
N GLN A 66 -0.48 27.59 -15.17
CA GLN A 66 -0.99 27.53 -13.80
C GLN A 66 -1.94 26.35 -13.60
N MET A 67 -2.88 26.11 -14.53
CA MET A 67 -3.79 24.97 -14.47
C MET A 67 -3.06 23.61 -14.54
N LYS A 68 -1.98 23.54 -15.31
CA LYS A 68 -1.16 22.32 -15.42
C LYS A 68 -0.43 22.01 -14.12
N GLN A 69 -0.03 23.02 -13.34
CA GLN A 69 0.65 22.81 -12.06
C GLN A 69 -0.30 22.35 -10.96
N LEU A 70 -1.52 22.89 -10.89
CA LEU A 70 -2.53 22.47 -9.93
C LEU A 70 -2.89 20.98 -10.07
N LEU A 71 -2.97 20.48 -11.29
CA LEU A 71 -3.25 19.06 -11.55
C LEU A 71 -2.10 18.16 -11.11
N LYS A 72 -0.84 18.60 -11.28
CA LYS A 72 0.31 17.88 -10.75
C LYS A 72 0.30 17.87 -9.21
N GLY A 73 -0.15 18.94 -8.57
CA GLY A 73 -0.36 19.02 -7.12
C GLY A 73 -1.42 18.02 -6.63
N ASN A 74 -2.59 18.01 -7.27
CA ASN A 74 -3.70 17.13 -6.90
C ASN A 74 -3.37 15.64 -7.12
N GLN A 75 -2.58 15.30 -8.14
CA GLN A 75 -2.08 13.93 -8.34
C GLN A 75 -1.10 13.51 -7.23
N LYS A 76 -0.22 14.42 -6.78
CA LYS A 76 0.68 14.15 -5.65
C LYS A 76 -0.06 14.00 -4.33
N GLU A 77 -1.09 14.80 -4.09
CA GLU A 77 -1.92 14.70 -2.89
C GLU A 77 -2.78 13.43 -2.89
N LYS A 78 -3.34 13.07 -4.05
CA LYS A 78 -4.06 11.80 -4.23
C LYS A 78 -3.15 10.58 -3.97
N ALA A 79 -1.93 10.60 -4.51
CA ALA A 79 -0.93 9.55 -4.25
C ALA A 79 -0.49 9.49 -2.77
N ARG A 80 -0.48 10.62 -2.05
CA ARG A 80 -0.20 10.68 -0.61
C ARG A 80 -1.35 10.09 0.22
N LYS A 81 -2.61 10.38 -0.12
CA LYS A 81 -3.80 9.83 0.55
C LYS A 81 -3.95 8.33 0.27
N GLU A 82 -3.65 7.88 -0.95
CA GLU A 82 -3.62 6.45 -1.30
C GLU A 82 -2.55 5.67 -0.52
N LYS A 83 -1.40 6.27 -0.20
CA LYS A 83 -0.38 5.65 0.67
C LYS A 83 -0.82 5.50 2.14
N LEU A 84 -1.68 6.40 2.65
CA LEU A 84 -2.21 6.30 4.02
C LEU A 84 -3.36 5.29 4.14
N ASN A 85 -4.13 5.08 3.08
CA ASN A 85 -5.28 4.16 3.08
C ASN A 85 -4.91 2.67 2.96
N VAL A 86 -3.63 2.32 2.77
CA VAL A 86 -3.16 0.92 2.69
C VAL A 86 -3.02 0.27 4.08
N ASP A 87 -2.99 1.04 5.17
CA ASP A 87 -2.81 0.52 6.54
C ASP A 87 -4.11 0.10 7.24
N ILE A 88 -5.29 0.22 6.61
CA ILE A 88 -6.57 -0.13 7.25
C ILE A 88 -7.48 -0.78 6.22
N GLY A 89 -7.63 -2.12 6.27
CA GLY A 89 -8.66 -2.84 5.52
C GLY A 89 -8.25 -4.26 5.15
N PHE A 90 -8.32 -5.16 6.12
CA PHE A 90 -8.62 -6.57 5.87
C PHE A 90 -10.13 -6.64 5.70
N ASP A 91 -10.64 -7.11 4.56
CA ASP A 91 -11.97 -7.69 4.50
C ASP A 91 -11.98 -8.84 3.48
N ASP A 92 -12.31 -9.99 4.03
CA ASP A 92 -12.67 -11.26 3.42
C ASP A 92 -14.00 -11.10 2.69
N ASP A 93 -14.13 -11.74 1.52
CA ASP A 93 -15.39 -12.28 0.98
C ASP A 93 -15.12 -12.85 -0.42
N SER A 94 -14.92 -14.17 -0.46
CA SER A 94 -14.83 -14.94 -1.69
C SER A 94 -16.22 -15.22 -2.26
N GLU A 95 -16.50 -14.79 -3.49
CA GLU A 95 -17.59 -15.34 -4.29
C GLU A 95 -17.04 -15.80 -5.66
N TYR A 96 -17.15 -17.11 -5.89
CA TYR A 96 -16.71 -17.81 -7.10
C TYR A 96 -17.60 -17.44 -8.29
N ILE A 97 -17.00 -16.99 -9.40
CA ILE A 97 -17.68 -16.99 -10.70
C ILE A 97 -16.86 -17.78 -11.71
N ALA A 98 -17.32 -18.99 -12.01
CA ALA A 98 -16.93 -19.74 -13.18
C ALA A 98 -17.58 -19.09 -14.42
N VAL A 99 -16.80 -18.80 -15.47
CA VAL A 99 -17.39 -18.48 -16.78
C VAL A 99 -16.76 -19.37 -17.84
N SER A 100 -17.62 -20.21 -18.41
CA SER A 100 -17.38 -21.12 -19.50
C SER A 100 -16.99 -20.37 -20.78
N ALA A 101 -16.15 -21.04 -21.58
CA ALA A 101 -15.71 -20.58 -22.89
C ALA A 101 -16.59 -21.17 -23.98
N GLU A 102 -17.10 -20.33 -24.89
CA GLU A 102 -17.58 -20.66 -26.26
C GLU A 102 -18.09 -19.37 -26.92
N SER A 103 -18.05 -19.09 -28.21
CA SER A 103 -17.20 -19.48 -29.33
C SER A 103 -17.56 -18.58 -30.53
N ILE A 104 -16.55 -18.22 -31.34
CA ILE A 104 -16.59 -17.95 -32.80
C ILE A 104 -17.27 -16.66 -33.33
N GLY A 105 -16.53 -15.91 -34.19
CA GLY A 105 -17.14 -15.07 -35.23
C GLY A 105 -16.31 -13.93 -35.83
N ASN A 106 -15.62 -14.22 -36.93
CA ASN A 106 -15.20 -13.32 -38.04
C ASN A 106 -13.97 -12.42 -37.92
N ALA A 107 -12.93 -12.85 -38.67
CA ALA A 107 -11.75 -12.10 -39.05
C ALA A 107 -12.06 -11.09 -40.17
N ARG A 108 -11.63 -9.83 -40.00
CA ARG A 108 -11.23 -8.94 -41.12
C ARG A 108 -10.35 -7.79 -40.62
N LYS A 109 -9.11 -7.77 -41.16
CA LYS A 109 -8.11 -6.69 -41.23
C LYS A 109 -7.94 -5.83 -39.97
N ASN A 110 -6.91 -6.08 -39.14
CA ASN A 110 -6.27 -5.02 -38.34
C ASN A 110 -4.94 -5.49 -37.70
N LYS A 111 -3.80 -5.44 -38.41
CA LYS A 111 -2.49 -5.76 -37.81
C LYS A 111 -2.20 -4.96 -36.52
N GLY A 112 -2.72 -3.73 -36.39
CA GLY A 112 -2.63 -2.92 -35.17
C GLY A 112 -3.61 -3.30 -34.06
N LYS A 113 -4.83 -3.73 -34.38
CA LYS A 113 -5.79 -4.19 -33.35
C LYS A 113 -5.50 -5.62 -32.88
N GLU A 114 -4.86 -6.44 -33.73
CA GLU A 114 -4.45 -7.80 -33.39
C GLU A 114 -3.38 -7.81 -32.29
N VAL A 115 -2.39 -6.90 -32.37
CA VAL A 115 -1.36 -6.73 -31.32
C VAL A 115 -1.98 -6.20 -30.02
N VAL A 116 -2.91 -5.24 -30.09
CA VAL A 116 -3.60 -4.69 -28.91
C VAL A 116 -4.50 -5.75 -28.25
N VAL A 117 -5.23 -6.54 -29.05
CA VAL A 117 -6.08 -7.63 -28.56
C VAL A 117 -5.25 -8.80 -28.02
N ALA A 118 -4.12 -9.13 -28.66
CA ALA A 118 -3.18 -10.14 -28.18
C ALA A 118 -2.52 -9.71 -26.86
N ASN A 119 -2.11 -8.45 -26.73
CA ASN A 119 -1.62 -7.91 -25.46
C ASN A 119 -2.70 -7.88 -24.38
N LYS A 120 -3.95 -7.58 -24.74
CA LYS A 120 -5.08 -7.65 -23.81
C LYS A 120 -5.35 -9.08 -23.35
N ARG A 121 -5.31 -10.07 -24.24
CA ARG A 121 -5.45 -11.50 -23.90
C ARG A 121 -4.30 -12.03 -23.04
N LYS A 122 -3.05 -11.66 -23.36
CA LYS A 122 -1.87 -12.02 -22.55
C LYS A 122 -1.94 -11.42 -21.14
N LYS A 123 -2.30 -10.13 -21.03
CA LYS A 123 -2.55 -9.47 -19.74
C LYS A 123 -3.71 -10.10 -18.99
N LEU A 124 -4.77 -10.52 -19.68
CA LEU A 124 -5.91 -11.20 -19.08
C LEU A 124 -5.53 -12.59 -18.55
N HIS A 125 -4.64 -13.31 -19.23
CA HIS A 125 -4.16 -14.62 -18.76
C HIS A 125 -3.26 -14.48 -17.53
N ILE A 126 -2.29 -13.57 -17.56
CA ILE A 126 -1.42 -13.26 -16.40
C ILE A 126 -2.24 -12.71 -15.23
N GLY A 127 -3.19 -11.81 -15.52
CA GLY A 127 -4.13 -11.29 -14.53
C GLY A 127 -4.95 -12.43 -13.94
N GLY A 128 -5.66 -13.21 -14.77
CA GLY A 128 -6.54 -14.29 -14.33
C GLY A 128 -5.86 -15.32 -13.42
N THR A 129 -4.57 -15.64 -13.63
CA THR A 129 -3.82 -16.53 -12.74
C THR A 129 -3.36 -15.86 -11.46
N MET A 130 -3.04 -14.56 -11.48
CA MET A 130 -2.70 -13.79 -10.29
C MET A 130 -3.91 -13.42 -9.43
N LEU A 131 -5.11 -13.33 -9.99
CA LEU A 131 -6.32 -12.95 -9.24
C LEU A 131 -6.80 -14.05 -8.28
N ILE A 132 -6.24 -15.26 -8.34
CA ILE A 132 -6.53 -16.34 -7.39
C ILE A 132 -5.72 -16.11 -6.12
N ASN A 133 -6.35 -15.51 -5.11
CA ASN A 133 -5.79 -15.31 -3.76
C ASN A 133 -4.56 -14.39 -3.66
N VAL A 134 -4.31 -13.52 -4.66
CA VAL A 134 -3.36 -12.40 -4.51
C VAL A 134 -4.13 -11.08 -4.47
N PRO A 135 -3.97 -10.26 -3.42
CA PRO A 135 -4.57 -8.94 -3.36
C PRO A 135 -4.14 -8.07 -4.54
N PHE A 136 -5.05 -7.30 -5.13
CA PHE A 136 -4.72 -6.42 -6.28
C PHE A 136 -3.60 -5.42 -5.94
N ASN A 137 -3.48 -5.06 -4.66
CA ASN A 137 -2.45 -4.18 -4.12
C ASN A 137 -1.03 -4.72 -4.36
N ALA A 138 -0.86 -6.04 -4.59
CA ALA A 138 0.43 -6.62 -4.95
C ALA A 138 1.02 -6.00 -6.22
N ALA A 139 0.18 -5.52 -7.14
CA ALA A 139 0.60 -4.81 -8.35
C ALA A 139 1.27 -3.45 -8.07
N HIS A 140 1.09 -2.89 -6.88
CA HIS A 140 1.75 -1.65 -6.44
C HIS A 140 3.13 -1.91 -5.80
N SER A 141 3.54 -3.17 -5.65
CA SER A 141 4.87 -3.49 -5.16
C SER A 141 5.94 -2.95 -6.10
N LYS A 142 7.01 -2.37 -5.55
CA LYS A 142 8.20 -1.94 -6.32
C LYS A 142 8.86 -3.10 -7.08
N TYR A 143 8.59 -4.34 -6.68
CA TYR A 143 9.12 -5.55 -7.30
C TYR A 143 8.23 -6.11 -8.42
N TYR A 144 6.98 -5.62 -8.56
CA TYR A 144 6.01 -6.19 -9.48
C TYR A 144 6.46 -6.13 -10.94
N GLN A 145 6.80 -4.93 -11.45
CA GLN A 145 7.29 -4.78 -12.83
C GLN A 145 8.69 -5.39 -13.03
N PRO A 146 9.69 -5.17 -12.14
CA PRO A 146 11.01 -5.79 -12.27
C PRO A 146 10.99 -7.33 -12.34
N MET A 147 10.05 -7.99 -11.65
CA MET A 147 9.87 -9.44 -11.75
C MET A 147 9.58 -9.86 -13.19
N PHE A 148 8.64 -9.19 -13.88
CA PHE A 148 8.34 -9.50 -15.28
C PHE A 148 9.48 -9.13 -16.21
N ASP A 149 10.15 -7.99 -15.98
CA ASP A 149 11.29 -7.57 -16.79
C ASP A 149 12.43 -8.60 -16.70
N THR A 150 12.66 -9.15 -15.50
CA THR A 150 13.63 -10.22 -15.27
C THR A 150 13.24 -11.50 -16.03
N VAL A 151 11.99 -11.93 -15.94
CA VAL A 151 11.50 -13.11 -16.67
C VAL A 151 11.64 -12.92 -18.19
N LEU A 152 11.33 -11.73 -18.70
CA LEU A 152 11.48 -11.40 -20.12
C LEU A 152 12.96 -11.38 -20.55
N ALA A 153 13.86 -10.90 -19.69
CA ALA A 153 15.30 -10.88 -19.95
C ALA A 153 15.91 -12.29 -19.97
N VAL A 154 15.44 -13.21 -19.13
CA VAL A 154 15.87 -14.62 -19.16
C VAL A 154 15.40 -15.31 -20.44
N GLY A 155 14.23 -14.95 -20.94
CA GLY A 155 13.72 -15.39 -22.24
C GLY A 155 12.94 -16.70 -22.20
N SER A 156 12.65 -17.23 -23.39
CA SER A 156 11.81 -18.42 -23.57
C SER A 156 12.50 -19.67 -23.01
N GLY A 157 11.85 -20.33 -22.05
CA GLY A 157 12.38 -21.53 -21.39
C GLY A 157 12.55 -21.35 -19.87
N PHE A 158 12.42 -20.11 -19.35
CA PHE A 158 12.36 -19.89 -17.91
C PHE A 158 11.17 -20.64 -17.29
N LYS A 159 11.45 -21.38 -16.21
CA LYS A 159 10.44 -22.01 -15.38
C LYS A 159 10.25 -21.18 -14.13
N ALA A 160 9.01 -20.75 -13.87
CA ALA A 160 8.68 -20.04 -12.66
C ALA A 160 9.00 -20.90 -11.42
N PRO A 161 9.39 -20.28 -10.29
CA PRO A 161 9.58 -21.01 -9.03
C PRO A 161 8.34 -21.81 -8.64
N SER A 162 8.54 -23.04 -8.20
CA SER A 162 7.47 -23.86 -7.62
C SER A 162 7.10 -23.41 -6.21
N PHE A 163 5.99 -23.91 -5.68
CA PHE A 163 5.62 -23.73 -4.28
C PHE A 163 6.75 -24.15 -3.31
N HIS A 164 7.45 -25.25 -3.62
CA HIS A 164 8.54 -25.75 -2.79
C HIS A 164 9.79 -24.87 -2.90
N ASP A 165 10.08 -24.32 -4.07
CA ASP A 165 11.19 -23.38 -4.24
C ASP A 165 10.95 -22.11 -3.41
N LEU A 166 9.74 -21.56 -3.48
CA LEU A 166 9.32 -20.37 -2.75
C LEU A 166 9.33 -20.58 -1.24
N ARG A 167 8.65 -21.62 -0.74
CA ARG A 167 8.59 -21.92 0.71
C ARG A 167 9.92 -22.40 1.28
N GLY A 168 10.79 -22.98 0.45
CA GLY A 168 12.05 -23.57 0.84
C GLY A 168 13.22 -22.63 0.64
N ASN A 169 14.06 -22.96 -0.35
CA ASN A 169 15.38 -22.36 -0.50
C ASN A 169 15.34 -20.87 -0.83
N LEU A 170 14.37 -20.40 -1.62
CA LEU A 170 14.31 -18.98 -2.00
C LEU A 170 13.96 -18.10 -0.80
N LEU A 171 12.97 -18.49 0.01
CA LEU A 171 12.65 -17.77 1.24
C LEU A 171 13.84 -17.75 2.20
N ARG A 172 14.51 -18.90 2.39
CA ARG A 172 15.71 -18.96 3.23
C ARG A 172 16.82 -18.03 2.73
N THR A 173 17.09 -18.03 1.42
CA THR A 173 18.10 -17.15 0.81
C THR A 173 17.76 -15.68 1.05
N LEU A 174 16.50 -15.28 0.88
CA LEU A 174 16.06 -13.91 1.16
C LEU A 174 16.19 -13.54 2.63
N VAL A 175 15.87 -14.46 3.55
CA VAL A 175 16.06 -14.25 5.00
C VAL A 175 17.54 -14.09 5.33
N ASP A 176 18.41 -14.90 4.75
CA ASP A 176 19.86 -14.81 4.95
C ASP A 176 20.42 -13.49 4.39
N GLU A 177 20.02 -13.08 3.19
CA GLU A 177 20.40 -11.79 2.58
C GLU A 177 19.98 -10.61 3.44
N ILE A 178 18.73 -10.61 3.92
CA ILE A 178 18.25 -9.58 4.84
C ILE A 178 19.05 -9.61 6.14
N THR A 179 19.31 -10.79 6.71
CA THR A 179 20.09 -10.92 7.95
C THR A 179 21.49 -10.32 7.80
N VAL A 180 22.19 -10.62 6.71
CA VAL A 180 23.50 -10.03 6.40
C VAL A 180 23.40 -8.51 6.23
N TYR A 181 22.37 -8.02 5.56
CA TYR A 181 22.15 -6.58 5.45
C TYR A 181 21.95 -5.92 6.83
N LEU A 182 21.21 -6.59 7.71
CA LEU A 182 20.91 -6.13 9.06
C LEU A 182 22.15 -6.16 9.98
N ASP A 183 23.06 -7.09 9.78
CA ASP A 183 24.34 -7.15 10.52
C ASP A 183 25.20 -5.91 10.31
N ASN A 184 25.04 -5.18 9.20
CA ASN A 184 25.72 -3.90 9.00
C ASN A 184 25.33 -2.83 10.03
N PHE A 185 24.18 -2.98 10.70
CA PHE A 185 23.75 -2.08 11.77
C PHE A 185 24.21 -2.52 13.15
N ARG A 186 24.80 -3.71 13.28
CA ARG A 186 25.29 -4.25 14.55
C ARG A 186 26.27 -3.31 15.27
N PRO A 187 27.27 -2.70 14.60
CA PRO A 187 28.18 -1.77 15.27
C PRO A 187 27.48 -0.53 15.85
N ILE A 188 26.41 -0.06 15.20
CA ILE A 188 25.60 1.07 15.68
C ILE A 188 24.89 0.68 16.97
N TRP A 189 24.34 -0.52 17.03
CA TRP A 189 23.67 -1.02 18.23
C TRP A 189 24.66 -1.35 19.35
N GLU A 190 25.87 -1.77 19.02
CA GLU A 190 26.91 -2.00 20.04
C GLU A 190 27.40 -0.67 20.64
N LEU A 191 27.40 0.41 19.84
CA LEU A 191 27.80 1.74 20.28
C LEU A 191 26.71 2.50 21.07
N TYR A 192 25.47 2.51 20.57
CA TYR A 192 24.38 3.31 21.13
C TYR A 192 23.36 2.48 21.92
N GLY A 193 23.44 1.15 21.84
CA GLY A 193 22.41 0.24 22.30
C GLY A 193 21.16 0.25 21.40
N CYS A 194 20.14 -0.49 21.81
CA CYS A 194 18.89 -0.63 21.09
C CYS A 194 17.67 -0.70 22.01
N SER A 195 16.51 -0.34 21.48
CA SER A 195 15.22 -0.60 22.12
C SER A 195 14.64 -1.90 21.59
N VAL A 196 14.24 -2.79 22.50
CA VAL A 196 13.48 -3.99 22.18
C VAL A 196 12.02 -3.74 22.52
N MET A 197 11.13 -4.09 21.61
CA MET A 197 9.69 -4.03 21.83
C MET A 197 9.11 -5.42 21.64
N SER A 198 8.38 -5.90 22.65
CA SER A 198 7.59 -7.11 22.60
C SER A 198 6.12 -6.74 22.46
N ASP A 199 5.49 -7.27 21.42
CA ASP A 199 4.07 -7.04 21.13
C ASP A 199 3.36 -8.39 20.95
N GLY A 200 2.25 -8.55 21.66
CA GLY A 200 1.43 -9.76 21.64
C GLY A 200 0.18 -9.52 20.81
N TRP A 201 -0.01 -10.31 19.77
CA TRP A 201 -1.25 -10.28 18.98
C TRP A 201 -1.92 -11.65 19.01
N SER A 202 -3.24 -11.68 18.89
CA SER A 202 -3.99 -12.93 18.71
C SER A 202 -4.97 -12.73 17.57
N ASN A 203 -5.02 -13.70 16.65
CA ASN A 203 -6.00 -13.66 15.57
C ASN A 203 -7.42 -13.96 16.09
N HIS A 204 -8.40 -13.90 15.19
CA HIS A 204 -9.81 -14.23 15.49
C HIS A 204 -10.02 -15.67 15.99
N ARG A 205 -9.06 -16.57 15.75
CA ARG A 205 -9.06 -17.97 16.23
C ARG A 205 -8.39 -18.16 17.58
N GLN A 206 -7.96 -17.06 18.21
CA GLN A 206 -7.18 -17.07 19.46
C GLN A 206 -5.85 -17.82 19.33
N GLU A 207 -5.21 -17.76 18.16
CA GLU A 207 -3.84 -18.24 17.96
C GLU A 207 -2.89 -17.07 18.23
N PRO A 208 -2.24 -17.02 19.41
CA PRO A 208 -1.37 -15.92 19.79
C PRO A 208 -0.02 -15.98 19.09
N VAL A 209 0.48 -14.81 18.72
CA VAL A 209 1.84 -14.60 18.23
C VAL A 209 2.48 -13.49 19.04
N ILE A 210 3.74 -13.70 19.42
CA ILE A 210 4.55 -12.70 20.13
C ILE A 210 5.65 -12.24 19.17
N ASN A 211 5.64 -10.95 18.86
CA ASN A 211 6.64 -10.31 18.01
C ASN A 211 7.67 -9.59 18.88
N PHE A 212 8.93 -9.70 18.48
CA PHE A 212 10.05 -8.94 19.03
C PHE A 212 10.60 -8.05 17.93
N LEU A 213 10.60 -6.76 18.20
CA LEU A 213 11.12 -5.71 17.35
C LEU A 213 12.38 -5.12 17.99
N LYS A 214 13.41 -4.90 17.19
CA LYS A 214 14.62 -4.16 17.57
C LYS A 214 14.64 -2.87 16.76
N GLY A 215 14.25 -1.75 17.38
CA GLY A 215 13.94 -0.52 16.64
C GLY A 215 12.81 -0.76 15.63
N ALA A 216 13.06 -0.49 14.34
CA ALA A 216 12.08 -0.70 13.27
C ALA A 216 12.12 -2.10 12.63
N MET A 217 12.92 -3.02 13.18
CA MET A 217 13.21 -4.31 12.55
C MET A 217 12.57 -5.45 13.32
N LEU A 218 11.93 -6.37 12.60
CA LEU A 218 11.45 -7.61 13.17
C LEU A 218 12.66 -8.51 13.50
N LEU A 219 12.87 -8.77 14.78
CA LEU A 219 13.93 -9.64 15.28
C LEU A 219 13.47 -11.10 15.32
N LYS A 220 12.28 -11.34 15.87
CA LYS A 220 11.73 -12.69 16.06
C LYS A 220 10.22 -12.62 16.15
N SER A 221 9.55 -13.68 15.70
CA SER A 221 8.13 -13.91 15.92
C SER A 221 7.96 -15.32 16.47
N ILE A 222 7.12 -15.48 17.49
CA ILE A 222 6.91 -16.73 18.20
C ILE A 222 5.43 -17.06 18.17
N ASP A 223 5.09 -18.22 17.61
CA ASP A 223 3.78 -18.82 17.81
C ASP A 223 3.65 -19.26 19.27
N ALA A 224 2.71 -18.64 19.98
CA ALA A 224 2.46 -18.89 21.39
C ALA A 224 1.21 -19.76 21.62
N SER A 225 0.66 -20.38 20.57
CA SER A 225 -0.57 -21.17 20.66
C SER A 225 -0.45 -22.37 21.59
N SER A 226 0.75 -22.91 21.75
CA SER A 226 1.07 -24.01 22.68
C SER A 226 1.58 -23.55 24.04
N LEU A 227 1.70 -22.24 24.28
CA LEU A 227 2.31 -21.68 25.48
C LEU A 227 1.24 -21.21 26.47
N THR A 228 1.51 -21.42 27.76
CA THR A 228 0.76 -20.72 28.81
C THR A 228 1.15 -19.26 28.79
N LYS A 229 0.17 -18.35 28.69
CA LYS A 229 0.39 -16.89 28.71
C LYS A 229 0.65 -16.38 30.14
N ASP A 230 1.42 -17.13 30.93
CA ASP A 230 1.82 -16.72 32.26
C ASP A 230 3.14 -15.93 32.24
N ALA A 231 3.41 -15.27 33.37
CA ALA A 231 4.57 -14.39 33.49
C ALA A 231 5.90 -15.16 33.41
N ASP A 232 5.93 -16.44 33.77
CA ASP A 232 7.17 -17.24 33.81
C ASP A 232 7.59 -17.69 32.42
N MET A 233 6.62 -18.09 31.60
CA MET A 233 6.86 -18.42 30.20
C MET A 233 7.28 -17.17 29.42
N LEU A 234 6.56 -16.05 29.58
CA LEU A 234 6.95 -14.78 28.96
C LEU A 234 8.35 -14.33 29.37
N TYR A 235 8.70 -14.43 30.66
CA TYR A 235 10.05 -14.14 31.15
C TYR A 235 11.09 -15.00 30.44
N THR A 236 10.86 -16.30 30.30
CA THR A 236 11.79 -17.22 29.63
C THR A 236 12.02 -16.81 28.17
N ILE A 237 10.98 -16.35 27.47
CA ILE A 237 11.14 -15.82 26.11
C ILE A 237 11.92 -14.51 26.11
N PHE A 238 11.60 -13.58 27.02
CA PHE A 238 12.28 -12.28 27.09
C PHE A 238 13.75 -12.46 27.39
N ASP A 239 14.09 -13.36 28.31
CA ASP A 239 15.45 -13.74 28.67
C ASP A 239 16.23 -14.26 27.45
N GLN A 240 15.64 -15.16 26.65
CA GLN A 240 16.27 -15.61 25.41
C GLN A 240 16.55 -14.46 24.42
N VAL A 241 15.65 -13.48 24.33
CA VAL A 241 15.83 -12.31 23.45
C VAL A 241 16.92 -11.38 23.99
N VAL A 242 16.96 -11.17 25.31
CA VAL A 242 18.02 -10.39 25.97
C VAL A 242 19.38 -11.05 25.76
N GLN A 243 19.49 -12.36 25.93
CA GLN A 243 20.73 -13.11 25.71
C GLN A 243 21.16 -13.10 24.24
N LEU A 244 20.21 -13.21 23.30
CA LEU A 244 20.47 -13.15 21.86
C LEU A 244 21.11 -11.81 21.45
N ILE A 245 20.62 -10.71 22.00
CA ILE A 245 21.14 -9.37 21.70
C ILE A 245 22.41 -9.07 22.51
N GLY A 246 22.44 -9.50 23.76
CA GLY A 246 23.39 -9.09 24.78
C GLY A 246 22.81 -7.97 25.66
N PRO A 247 22.74 -8.14 26.99
CA PRO A 247 22.08 -7.17 27.89
C PRO A 247 22.74 -5.78 27.86
N ASN A 248 24.06 -5.71 27.63
CA ASN A 248 24.79 -4.45 27.56
C ASN A 248 24.40 -3.56 26.37
N TYR A 249 23.69 -4.13 25.38
CA TYR A 249 23.29 -3.43 24.17
C TYR A 249 21.79 -3.11 24.16
N ILE A 250 21.08 -3.35 25.26
CA ILE A 250 19.66 -3.02 25.40
C ILE A 250 19.55 -1.78 26.29
N VAL A 251 18.97 -0.73 25.73
CA VAL A 251 18.71 0.55 26.42
C VAL A 251 17.33 0.53 27.05
N GLN A 252 16.37 -0.12 26.38
CA GLN A 252 15.04 -0.29 26.93
C GLN A 252 14.35 -1.54 26.41
N PHE A 253 13.53 -2.16 27.28
CA PHE A 253 12.66 -3.28 26.94
C PHE A 253 11.19 -2.87 27.14
N ILE A 254 10.48 -2.69 26.02
CA ILE A 254 9.09 -2.24 25.99
C ILE A 254 8.20 -3.47 25.83
N THR A 255 7.15 -3.57 26.64
CA THR A 255 6.18 -4.67 26.60
C THR A 255 4.75 -4.16 26.50
N ASP A 256 3.84 -5.05 26.14
CA ASP A 256 2.40 -4.82 26.34
C ASP A 256 2.09 -4.49 27.82
N ASN A 257 1.00 -3.77 28.01
CA ASN A 257 0.41 -3.36 29.27
C ASN A 257 -0.37 -4.49 29.99
N GLU A 258 -0.57 -5.64 29.35
CA GLU A 258 -1.18 -6.84 29.97
C GLU A 258 -0.44 -7.30 31.24
N ALA A 259 -1.18 -7.87 32.20
CA ALA A 259 -0.67 -8.21 33.52
C ALA A 259 0.52 -9.20 33.48
N ALA A 260 0.46 -10.21 32.62
CA ALA A 260 1.52 -11.21 32.47
C ALA A 260 2.81 -10.59 31.91
N TYR A 261 2.70 -9.73 30.90
CA TYR A 261 3.82 -8.98 30.33
C TYR A 261 4.48 -8.06 31.36
N LYS A 262 3.68 -7.33 32.15
CA LYS A 262 4.19 -6.50 33.24
C LYS A 262 4.93 -7.30 34.30
N ALA A 263 4.42 -8.47 34.68
CA ALA A 263 5.06 -9.32 35.67
C ALA A 263 6.39 -9.89 35.13
N ALA A 264 6.40 -10.37 33.88
CA ALA A 264 7.60 -10.84 33.19
C ALA A 264 8.64 -9.72 33.04
N GLY A 265 8.23 -8.52 32.61
CA GLY A 265 9.09 -7.35 32.47
C GLY A 265 9.68 -6.87 33.81
N LYS A 266 8.88 -6.89 34.89
CA LYS A 266 9.40 -6.62 36.24
C LYS A 266 10.47 -7.63 36.66
N ARG A 267 10.25 -8.91 36.37
CA ARG A 267 11.23 -9.97 36.66
C ARG A 267 12.51 -9.79 35.85
N LEU A 268 12.38 -9.48 34.55
CA LEU A 268 13.52 -9.17 33.67
C LEU A 268 14.35 -8.00 34.19
N LYS A 269 13.68 -6.94 34.68
CA LYS A 269 14.33 -5.79 35.31
C LYS A 269 15.09 -6.16 36.60
N MET A 270 14.57 -7.10 37.40
CA MET A 270 15.27 -7.55 38.61
C MET A 270 16.55 -8.32 38.27
N GLU A 271 16.52 -9.15 37.22
CA GLU A 271 17.67 -9.97 36.80
C GLU A 271 18.81 -9.12 36.23
N TYR A 272 18.47 -8.21 35.31
CA TYR A 272 19.46 -7.50 34.51
C TYR A 272 19.68 -6.04 34.90
N GLY A 273 18.87 -5.48 35.80
CA GLY A 273 18.99 -4.11 36.25
C GLY A 273 18.28 -3.08 35.36
N PHE A 274 19.01 -2.10 34.82
CA PHE A 274 18.43 -0.94 34.14
C PHE A 274 18.45 -1.05 32.62
N PHE A 275 17.29 -1.40 32.08
CA PHE A 275 16.75 -1.05 30.77
C PHE A 275 15.22 -0.91 30.91
#